data_AF-A0AAN5C283-F1
#
_entry.id   AF-A0AAN5C283-F1
#
_cell.length_a   1.000
_cell.length_b   1.000
_cell.length_c   1.000
_cell.angle_alpha   90.00
_cell.angle_beta   90.00
_cell.angle_gamma   90.00
#
_symmetry.space_group_name_H-M   'P 1'
#
loop_
_entity.id
_entity.type
_entity.pdbx_description
1 polymer ?
#
loop_
_entity_poly.entity_id
_entity_poly.type
_entity_poly.pdbx_seq_one_letter_code
_entity_poly.pdbx_strand_id
1 'polypeptide(L)'
;ALEYARTDRMGHVISRSFDLIGGAARDGVEAASVRDLSELLKRDRDFAMEKDGKESSSLTQIPRSLLYGLVDSLGSMIDLLAERRAAEMEDIQSEQEESLAKRAQFLPEPIPIEPHFVIPRE
;
A
#
# COMPACT_ATOMS: atom_id res chain seq x y z
N ALA A 1 -11.66 -25.86 -25.28
CA ALA A 1 -11.89 -24.40 -25.27
C ALA A 1 -12.33 -23.89 -23.89
N LEU A 2 -13.38 -24.46 -23.27
CA LEU A 2 -13.87 -24.04 -21.94
C LEU A 2 -12.87 -24.27 -20.79
N GLU A 3 -12.09 -25.35 -20.79
CA GLU A 3 -11.08 -25.58 -19.75
C GLU A 3 -9.93 -24.56 -19.80
N TYR A 4 -9.49 -24.19 -21.01
CA TYR A 4 -8.41 -23.21 -21.22
C TYR A 4 -8.79 -21.81 -20.72
N ALA A 5 -10.05 -21.39 -20.89
CA ALA A 5 -10.54 -20.12 -20.37
C ALA A 5 -10.74 -20.12 -18.84
N ARG A 6 -10.88 -21.30 -18.21
CA ARG A 6 -10.98 -21.44 -16.75
C ARG A 6 -9.63 -21.40 -16.05
N THR A 7 -8.63 -22.10 -16.59
CA THR A 7 -7.26 -22.04 -16.06
C THR A 7 -6.64 -20.66 -16.20
N ASP A 8 -7.07 -19.89 -17.20
CA ASP A 8 -6.61 -18.52 -17.42
C ASP A 8 -6.98 -17.57 -16.26
N ARG A 9 -8.22 -17.64 -15.75
CA ARG A 9 -8.67 -16.78 -14.63
C ARG A 9 -7.91 -17.07 -13.33
N MET A 10 -7.83 -18.35 -12.98
CA MET A 10 -7.13 -18.77 -11.76
C MET A 10 -5.63 -18.48 -11.86
N GLY A 11 -5.03 -18.72 -13.03
CA GLY A 11 -3.65 -18.36 -13.32
C GLY A 11 -3.40 -16.86 -13.21
N HIS A 12 -4.36 -16.02 -13.62
CA HIS A 12 -4.27 -14.57 -13.47
C HIS A 12 -4.21 -14.15 -12.00
N VAL A 13 -5.12 -14.68 -11.17
CA VAL A 13 -5.14 -14.40 -9.72
C VAL A 13 -3.84 -14.85 -9.05
N ILE A 14 -3.32 -16.03 -9.40
CA ILE A 14 -2.04 -16.52 -8.89
C ILE A 14 -0.89 -15.58 -9.28
N SER A 15 -0.81 -15.22 -10.57
CA SER A 15 0.26 -14.34 -11.05
C SER A 15 0.22 -12.99 -10.35
N ARG A 16 -0.99 -12.41 -10.21
CA ARG A 16 -1.20 -11.15 -9.51
C ARG A 16 -0.82 -11.22 -8.03
N SER A 17 -1.04 -12.36 -7.38
CA SER A 17 -0.62 -12.55 -5.98
C SER A 17 0.90 -12.52 -5.83
N PHE A 18 1.66 -13.05 -6.80
CA PHE A 18 3.11 -12.96 -6.82
C PHE A 18 3.60 -11.54 -7.15
N ASP A 19 2.93 -10.82 -8.05
CA ASP A 19 3.21 -9.40 -8.31
C ASP A 19 3.06 -8.58 -7.02
N LEU A 20 1.99 -8.82 -6.25
CA LEU A 20 1.75 -8.15 -4.98
C LEU A 20 2.85 -8.46 -3.95
N ILE A 21 3.23 -9.72 -3.79
CA ILE A 21 4.33 -10.12 -2.90
C ILE A 21 5.64 -9.46 -3.33
N GLY A 22 5.94 -9.47 -4.63
CA GLY A 22 7.13 -8.85 -5.19
C GLY A 22 7.16 -7.34 -4.97
N GLY A 23 6.02 -6.67 -5.18
CA GLY A 23 5.85 -5.24 -4.92
C GLY A 23 6.08 -4.91 -3.45
N ALA A 24 5.43 -5.64 -2.54
CA ALA A 24 5.59 -5.45 -1.10
C ALA A 24 7.03 -5.68 -0.62
N ALA A 25 7.71 -6.70 -1.16
CA ALA A 25 9.09 -7.00 -0.82
C ALA A 25 10.09 -5.95 -1.35
N ARG A 26 9.79 -5.34 -2.50
CA ARG A 26 10.69 -4.38 -3.17
C ARG A 26 10.47 -2.94 -2.69
N ASP A 27 9.22 -2.53 -2.62
CA ASP A 27 8.82 -1.13 -2.44
C ASP A 27 8.30 -0.82 -1.02
N GLY A 28 8.05 -1.87 -0.22
CA GLY A 28 7.41 -1.74 1.09
C GLY A 28 5.89 -1.89 1.00
N VAL A 29 5.26 -2.30 2.11
CA VAL A 29 3.80 -2.55 2.17
C VAL A 29 2.99 -1.24 2.12
N GLU A 30 3.61 -0.13 2.51
CA GLU A 30 3.06 1.22 2.54
C GLU A 30 3.06 1.90 1.16
N ALA A 31 3.72 1.32 0.17
CA ALA A 31 3.84 1.91 -1.15
C ALA A 31 2.47 1.98 -1.86
N ALA A 32 2.18 3.10 -2.51
CA ALA A 32 0.94 3.28 -3.28
C ALA A 32 0.76 2.20 -4.37
N SER A 33 1.87 1.79 -5.01
CA SER A 33 1.89 0.70 -5.99
C SER A 33 1.40 -0.63 -5.40
N VAL A 34 1.74 -0.92 -4.14
CA VAL A 34 1.34 -2.14 -3.45
C VAL A 34 -0.14 -2.11 -3.06
N ARG A 35 -0.64 -0.94 -2.66
CA ARG A 35 -2.07 -0.72 -2.44
C ARG A 35 -2.87 -0.93 -3.72
N ASP A 36 -2.43 -0.36 -4.84
CA ASP A 36 -3.09 -0.54 -6.14
C ASP A 36 -3.10 -2.02 -6.56
N LEU A 37 -1.98 -2.74 -6.36
CA LEU A 37 -1.88 -4.17 -6.61
C LEU A 37 -2.83 -4.99 -5.72
N SER A 38 -2.97 -4.63 -4.44
CA SER A 38 -3.89 -5.28 -3.49
C SER A 38 -5.35 -5.11 -3.94
N GLU A 39 -5.73 -3.90 -4.33
CA GLU A 39 -7.08 -3.63 -4.84
C GLU A 39 -7.37 -4.36 -6.16
N LEU A 40 -6.39 -4.39 -7.08
CA LEU A 40 -6.53 -5.10 -8.34
C LEU A 40 -6.68 -6.61 -8.10
N LEU A 41 -5.86 -7.18 -7.22
CA LEU A 41 -5.91 -8.59 -6.84
C LEU A 41 -7.28 -8.98 -6.25
N LYS A 42 -7.84 -8.13 -5.37
CA LYS A 42 -9.18 -8.32 -4.81
C LYS A 42 -10.24 -8.37 -5.92
N ARG A 43 -10.21 -7.42 -6.86
CA ARG A 43 -11.16 -7.38 -7.99
C ARG A 43 -11.02 -8.61 -8.91
N ASP A 44 -9.80 -8.98 -9.26
CA ASP A 44 -9.51 -10.14 -10.12
C ASP A 44 -9.99 -11.44 -9.48
N ARG A 45 -9.74 -11.60 -8.17
CA ARG A 45 -10.22 -12.74 -7.38
C ARG A 45 -11.75 -12.78 -7.33
N ASP A 46 -12.40 -11.67 -6.99
CA ASP A 46 -13.86 -11.63 -6.84
C ASP A 46 -14.56 -11.93 -8.17
N PHE A 47 -14.04 -11.39 -9.27
CA PHE A 47 -14.50 -11.71 -10.61
C PHE A 47 -14.31 -13.20 -10.94
N ALA A 48 -13.13 -13.75 -10.67
CA ALA A 48 -12.84 -15.17 -10.92
C ALA A 48 -13.75 -16.09 -10.09
N MET A 49 -13.97 -15.77 -8.81
CA MET A 49 -14.88 -16.48 -7.91
C MET A 49 -16.32 -16.47 -8.43
N GLU A 50 -16.83 -15.31 -8.87
CA GLU A 50 -18.20 -15.19 -9.37
C GLU A 50 -18.42 -16.04 -10.63
N LYS A 51 -17.44 -16.03 -11.54
CA LYS A 51 -17.51 -16.81 -12.79
C LYS A 51 -17.37 -18.30 -12.54
N ASP A 52 -16.43 -18.69 -11.68
CA ASP A 52 -16.20 -20.10 -11.40
C ASP A 52 -17.34 -20.73 -10.59
N GLY A 53 -17.99 -19.97 -9.70
CA GLY A 53 -19.16 -20.42 -8.94
C GLY A 53 -20.36 -20.80 -9.82
N LYS A 54 -20.51 -20.18 -11.00
CA LYS A 54 -21.57 -20.46 -11.98
C LYS A 54 -21.28 -21.68 -12.85
N GLU A 55 -20.06 -22.21 -12.81
CA GLU A 55 -19.50 -23.03 -13.88
C GLU A 55 -18.98 -24.41 -13.39
N SER A 56 -18.71 -24.58 -12.11
CA SER A 56 -17.92 -25.70 -11.58
C SER A 56 -18.73 -26.90 -11.05
N SER A 57 -18.28 -28.12 -11.35
CA SER A 57 -18.62 -29.34 -10.60
C SER A 57 -17.93 -29.36 -9.23
N SER A 58 -18.53 -30.02 -8.22
CA SER A 58 -18.09 -29.95 -6.81
C SER A 58 -16.61 -30.31 -6.58
N LEU A 59 -16.07 -31.24 -7.38
CA LEU A 59 -14.66 -31.67 -7.28
C LEU A 59 -13.64 -30.57 -7.62
N THR A 60 -14.02 -29.59 -8.44
CA THR A 60 -13.12 -28.47 -8.80
C THR A 60 -13.32 -27.23 -7.92
N GLN A 61 -14.34 -27.23 -7.05
CA GLN A 61 -14.61 -26.09 -6.16
C GLN A 61 -13.65 -26.01 -4.99
N ILE A 62 -13.32 -27.15 -4.36
CA ILE A 62 -12.44 -27.21 -3.18
C ILE A 62 -11.07 -26.55 -3.42
N PRO A 63 -10.29 -26.93 -4.45
CA PRO A 63 -8.99 -26.30 -4.68
C PRO A 63 -9.10 -24.81 -5.02
N ARG A 64 -10.16 -24.39 -5.72
CA ARG A 64 -10.40 -22.98 -6.05
C ARG A 64 -10.74 -22.14 -4.83
N SER A 65 -11.65 -22.62 -3.98
CA SER A 65 -12.02 -21.90 -2.76
C SER A 65 -10.84 -21.74 -1.82
N LEU A 66 -9.99 -22.77 -1.72
CA LEU A 66 -8.74 -22.67 -0.95
C LEU A 66 -7.81 -21.61 -1.52
N LEU A 67 -7.58 -21.63 -2.84
CA LEU A 67 -6.73 -20.62 -3.47
C LEU A 67 -7.27 -19.20 -3.26
N TYR A 68 -8.55 -18.97 -3.53
CA TYR A 68 -9.14 -17.64 -3.39
C TYR A 68 -9.13 -17.17 -1.92
N GLY A 69 -9.36 -18.07 -0.97
CA GLY A 69 -9.23 -17.77 0.46
C GLY A 69 -7.79 -17.44 0.87
N LEU A 70 -6.79 -18.15 0.34
CA LEU A 70 -5.38 -17.84 0.59
C LEU A 70 -5.01 -16.45 0.05
N VAL A 71 -5.48 -16.11 -1.15
CA VAL A 71 -5.24 -14.81 -1.77
C VAL A 71 -5.90 -13.68 -0.98
N ASP A 72 -7.11 -13.90 -0.45
CA ASP A 72 -7.77 -12.96 0.45
C ASP A 72 -7.01 -12.74 1.76
N SER A 73 -6.54 -13.82 2.36
CA SER A 73 -5.73 -13.76 3.58
C SER A 73 -4.41 -13.02 3.34
N LEU A 74 -3.78 -13.20 2.17
CA LEU A 74 -2.57 -12.48 1.78
C LEU A 74 -2.84 -10.98 1.67
N GLY A 75 -3.87 -10.58 0.92
CA GLY A 75 -4.24 -9.17 0.78
C GLY A 75 -4.52 -8.52 2.13
N SER A 76 -5.28 -9.19 3.00
CA SER A 76 -5.57 -8.71 4.35
C SER A 76 -4.31 -8.56 5.21
N MET A 77 -3.35 -9.47 5.08
CA MET A 77 -2.07 -9.38 5.80
C MET A 77 -1.25 -8.17 5.36
N ILE A 78 -1.22 -7.88 4.06
CA ILE A 78 -0.53 -6.69 3.55
C ILE A 78 -1.20 -5.42 4.06
N ASP A 79 -2.53 -5.35 4.03
CA ASP A 79 -3.27 -4.18 4.53
C ASP A 79 -2.98 -3.95 6.03
N LEU A 80 -2.99 -5.00 6.86
CA LEU A 80 -2.65 -4.92 8.29
C LEU A 80 -1.21 -4.45 8.53
N LEU A 81 -0.26 -4.92 7.71
CA LEU A 81 1.13 -4.48 7.81
C LEU A 81 1.29 -3.01 7.39
N ALA A 82 0.56 -2.57 6.37
CA ALA A 82 0.56 -1.18 5.92
C ALA A 82 -0.05 -0.25 6.99
N GLU A 83 -1.17 -0.63 7.60
CA GLU A 83 -1.78 0.12 8.71
C GLU A 83 -0.83 0.26 9.90
N ARG A 84 -0.17 -0.83 10.29
CA ARG A 84 0.82 -0.80 11.36
C ARG A 84 2.01 0.10 11.03
N ARG A 85 2.49 0.06 9.78
CA ARG A 85 3.59 0.92 9.32
C ARG A 85 3.21 2.40 9.30
N ALA A 86 1.99 2.72 8.88
CA ALA A 86 1.48 4.08 8.91
C ALA A 86 1.43 4.63 10.34
N ALA A 87 0.96 3.83 11.31
CA ALA A 87 0.94 4.20 12.72
C ALA A 87 2.36 4.43 13.29
N GLU A 88 3.30 3.54 12.98
CA GLU A 88 4.71 3.70 13.38
C GLU A 88 5.36 4.98 12.81
N MET A 89 4.98 5.39 11.59
CA MET A 89 5.49 6.63 10.97
C MET A 89 4.90 7.90 11.60
N GLU A 90 3.62 7.86 12.01
CA GLU A 90 2.95 8.99 12.67
C GLU A 90 3.58 9.28 14.04
N ASP A 91 3.88 8.23 14.81
CA ASP A 91 4.56 8.35 16.10
C ASP A 91 5.94 9.02 15.96
N ILE A 92 6.74 8.61 14.97
CA ILE A 92 8.09 9.17 14.74
C ILE A 92 8.02 10.66 14.31
N GLN A 93 7.03 11.04 13.50
CA GLN A 93 6.85 12.44 13.08
C GLN A 93 6.48 13.32 14.28
N SER A 94 5.60 12.85 15.15
CA SER A 94 5.18 13.59 16.35
C SER A 94 6.35 13.89 17.29
N GLU A 95 7.27 12.93 17.48
CA GLU A 95 8.48 13.11 18.29
C GLU A 95 9.45 14.13 17.67
N GLN A 96 9.58 14.15 16.33
CA GLN A 96 10.40 15.12 15.62
C GLN A 96 9.86 16.54 15.72
N GLU A 97 8.54 16.73 15.58
CA GLU A 97 7.92 18.05 15.72
C GLU A 97 8.06 18.60 17.14
N GLU A 98 7.88 17.77 18.16
CA GLU A 98 8.09 18.18 19.56
C GLU A 98 9.55 18.52 19.84
N SER A 99 10.50 17.77 19.25
CA SER A 99 11.93 18.04 19.31
C SER A 99 12.29 19.40 18.67
N LEU A 100 11.73 19.70 17.50
CA LEU A 100 11.95 20.96 16.79
C LEU A 100 11.32 22.15 17.53
N ALA A 101 10.12 21.99 18.07
CA ALA A 101 9.45 23.00 18.89
C ALA A 101 10.25 23.33 20.15
N LYS A 102 10.79 22.32 20.84
CA LYS A 102 11.70 22.52 21.99
C LYS A 102 12.96 23.27 21.59
N ARG A 103 13.57 22.97 20.44
CA ARG A 103 14.75 23.71 19.94
C ARG A 103 14.45 25.17 19.60
N ALA A 104 13.28 25.45 19.03
CA ALA A 104 12.88 26.81 18.68
C ALA A 104 12.69 27.72 19.91
N GLN A 105 12.30 27.17 21.07
CA GLN A 105 12.18 27.95 22.32
C GLN A 105 13.52 28.47 22.87
N PHE A 106 14.65 27.89 22.45
CA PHE A 106 15.99 28.32 22.88
C PHE A 106 16.69 29.21 21.85
N LEU A 107 16.02 29.57 20.75
CA LEU A 107 16.57 30.51 19.78
C LEU A 107 16.43 31.95 20.31
N PRO A 108 17.51 32.74 20.33
CA PRO A 108 17.42 34.16 20.65
C PRO A 108 16.53 34.87 19.63
N GLU A 109 15.77 35.88 20.09
CA GLU A 109 14.89 36.65 19.21
C GLU A 109 15.67 37.21 18.00
N PRO A 110 15.06 37.17 16.80
CA PRO A 110 15.72 37.66 15.59
C PRO A 110 16.05 39.14 15.76
N ILE A 111 17.33 39.47 15.63
CA ILE A 111 17.84 40.83 15.74
C ILE A 111 17.21 41.66 14.61
N PRO A 112 16.53 42.78 14.90
CA PRO A 112 15.95 43.63 13.86
C PRO A 112 17.08 44.22 12.99
N ILE A 113 17.08 43.85 11.71
CA ILE A 113 17.98 44.42 10.71
C ILE A 113 17.34 45.73 10.24
N GLU A 114 17.76 46.86 10.80
CA GLU A 114 17.37 48.16 10.25
C GLU A 114 18.03 48.34 8.87
N PRO A 115 17.26 48.66 7.82
CA PRO A 115 17.82 48.91 6.51
C PRO A 115 18.53 50.28 6.52
N HIS A 116 19.86 50.27 6.59
CA HIS A 116 20.67 51.45 6.31
C HIS A 116 20.61 51.78 4.81
N PHE A 117 19.66 52.64 4.43
CA PHE A 117 19.64 53.25 3.10
C PHE A 117 20.72 54.33 3.03
N VAL A 118 21.82 54.03 2.33
CA VAL A 118 22.82 55.03 1.93
C VAL A 118 22.29 55.73 0.68
N ILE A 119 21.83 56.98 0.82
CA ILE A 119 21.45 57.83 -0.33
C ILE A 119 22.72 58.47 -0.89
N PRO A 120 23.12 58.20 -2.15
CA PRO A 120 24.21 58.93 -2.78
C PRO A 120 23.76 60.36 -3.09
N ARG A 121 24.56 61.35 -2.68
CA ARG A 121 24.39 62.74 -3.09
C ARG A 121 25.05 62.93 -4.46
N GLU A 122 24.26 63.34 -5.44
CA GLU A 122 24.73 63.94 -6.70
C GLU A 122 25.03 65.43 -6.50
#